data_AF-A0A967I384-F1
#
_entry.id   AF-A0A967I384-F1
#
_cell.length_a   1.000
_cell.length_b   1.000
_cell.length_c   1.000
_cell.angle_alpha   90.00
_cell.angle_beta   90.00
_cell.angle_gamma   90.00
#
_symmetry.space_group_name_H-M   'P 1'
#
loop_
_entity.id
_entity.type
_entity.pdbx_description
1 polymer ?
#
loop_
_entity_poly.entity_id
_entity_poly.type
_entity_poly.pdbx_seq_one_letter_code
_entity_poly.pdbx_strand_id
1 'polypeptide(L)' 'RLAAIINHQGPPIPARVLSTIDRHRVLAGPFNNRSEAKDAAKRLKIDLEIDGILVEPIKES' A
#
# COMPACT_ATOMS: atom_id res chain seq x y z
N ARG A 1 6.36 -8.80 -7.46
CA ARG A 1 6.60 -7.71 -8.44
C ARG A 1 5.93 -6.40 -8.06
N LEU A 2 4.62 -6.38 -7.80
CA LEU A 2 3.90 -5.14 -7.50
C LEU A 2 4.48 -4.32 -6.33
N ALA A 3 4.84 -4.95 -5.20
CA ALA A 3 5.48 -4.26 -4.08
C ALA A 3 6.78 -3.55 -4.48
N ALA A 4 7.60 -4.14 -5.36
CA ALA A 4 8.82 -3.50 -5.84
C ALA A 4 8.50 -2.25 -6.68
N ILE A 5 7.50 -2.31 -7.56
CA ILE A 5 7.06 -1.16 -8.37
C ILE A 5 6.60 -0.01 -7.45
N ILE A 6 5.81 -0.33 -6.42
CA ILE A 6 5.30 0.67 -5.46
C ILE A 6 6.46 1.27 -4.63
N ASN A 7 7.39 0.44 -4.15
CA ASN A 7 8.57 0.89 -3.41
C ASN A 7 9.48 1.84 -4.22
N HIS A 8 9.50 1.74 -5.56
CA HIS A 8 10.34 2.55 -6.44
C HIS A 8 9.66 3.83 -6.95
N GLN A 9 8.41 4.11 -6.57
CA GLN A 9 7.73 5.38 -6.88
C GLN A 9 8.39 6.54 -6.13
N GLY A 10 8.46 7.74 -6.71
CA GLY A 10 9.02 8.93 -6.05
C GLY A 10 7.93 9.92 -5.62
N PRO A 11 7.84 10.34 -4.34
CA PRO A 11 8.50 9.80 -3.14
C PRO A 11 8.04 8.36 -2.80
N PRO A 12 8.91 7.54 -2.16
CA PRO A 12 8.69 6.11 -1.95
C PRO A 12 7.43 5.83 -1.13
N ILE A 13 6.64 4.88 -1.61
CA ILE A 13 5.53 4.30 -0.85
C ILE A 13 6.02 2.95 -0.32
N PRO A 14 6.26 2.80 0.99
CA PRO A 14 6.65 1.52 1.56
C PRO A 14 5.61 0.45 1.22
N ALA A 15 6.04 -0.71 0.74
CA ALA A 15 5.13 -1.78 0.35
C ALA A 15 5.70 -3.17 0.63
N ARG A 16 4.84 -4.07 1.10
CA ARG A 16 5.18 -5.45 1.48
C ARG A 16 4.18 -6.42 0.86
N VAL A 17 4.64 -7.60 0.47
CA VAL A 17 3.75 -8.67 -0.03
C VAL A 17 3.19 -9.44 1.17
N LEU A 18 1.87 -9.61 1.21
CA LEU A 18 1.20 -10.59 2.02
C LEU A 18 0.82 -11.79 1.15
N SER A 19 1.51 -12.90 1.35
CA SER A 19 1.14 -14.17 0.73
C SER A 19 0.09 -14.85 1.61
N THR A 20 -1.14 -14.90 1.13
CA THR A 20 -2.17 -15.80 1.67
C THR A 20 -2.27 -17.02 0.78
N ILE A 21 -2.74 -18.15 1.31
CA ILE A 21 -2.79 -19.47 0.66
C ILE A 21 -3.31 -19.39 -0.79
N ASP A 22 -4.30 -18.52 -1.04
CA ASP A 22 -4.94 -18.41 -2.36
C ASP A 22 -4.74 -17.07 -3.07
N ARG A 23 -4.12 -16.07 -2.43
CA ARG A 23 -3.99 -14.71 -3.00
C ARG A 23 -2.71 -14.00 -2.58
N HIS A 24 -2.08 -13.34 -3.54
CA HIS A 24 -1.00 -12.38 -3.30
C HIS A 24 -1.61 -11.00 -3.12
N ARG A 25 -1.53 -10.44 -1.91
CA ARG A 25 -1.91 -9.05 -1.63
C ARG A 25 -0.66 -8.23 -1.39
N VAL A 26 -0.74 -6.93 -1.63
CA VAL A 26 0.34 -5.99 -1.29
C VAL A 26 -0.24 -4.98 -0.30
N LEU A 27 0.45 -4.80 0.81
CA LEU A 27 0.18 -3.73 1.77
C LEU A 27 1.13 -2.58 1.52
N ALA A 28 0.59 -1.40 1.26
CA ALA A 28 1.33 -0.15 1.29
C ALA A 28 1.27 0.45 2.70
N GLY A 29 2.40 0.93 3.23
CA GLY A 29 2.55 1.47 4.58
C GLY A 29 3.60 0.72 5.43
N PRO A 30 3.64 0.98 6.75
CA PRO A 30 2.69 1.77 7.54
C PRO A 30 2.70 3.27 7.20
N PHE A 31 1.57 3.93 7.46
CA PHE A 31 1.41 5.39 7.32
C PHE A 31 1.20 6.00 8.71
N ASN A 32 1.67 7.22 8.95
CA ASN A 32 1.54 7.88 10.25
C ASN A 32 0.09 8.27 10.57
N ASN A 33 -0.69 8.55 9.51
CA ASN A 33 -2.06 9.00 9.65
C ASN A 33 -2.91 8.62 8.42
N ARG A 34 -4.23 8.81 8.55
CA ARG A 34 -5.19 8.53 7.48
C ARG A 34 -4.98 9.40 6.22
N SER A 35 -4.44 10.61 6.36
CA SER A 35 -4.20 11.50 5.23
C SER A 35 -3.09 10.92 4.34
N GLU A 36 -1.96 10.54 4.93
CA GLU A 36 -0.85 9.90 4.20
C GLU A 36 -1.29 8.63 3.46
N ALA A 37 -2.14 7.81 4.09
CA ALA A 37 -2.70 6.61 3.46
C ALA A 37 -3.59 6.94 2.25
N LYS A 38 -4.41 8.01 2.34
CA LYS A 38 -5.25 8.47 1.22
C LYS A 38 -4.43 9.05 0.08
N ASP A 39 -3.39 9.82 0.40
CA ASP A 39 -2.50 10.41 -0.60
C ASP A 39 -1.75 9.31 -1.37
N ALA A 40 -1.26 8.29 -0.67
CA ALA A 40 -0.66 7.11 -1.30
C ALA A 40 -1.68 6.38 -2.21
N ALA A 41 -2.92 6.15 -1.74
CA ALA A 41 -3.96 5.51 -2.56
C ALA A 41 -4.29 6.32 -3.83
N LYS A 42 -4.37 7.64 -3.72
CA LYS A 42 -4.58 8.53 -4.88
C LYS A 42 -3.44 8.44 -5.88
N ARG A 43 -2.19 8.42 -5.41
CA ARG A 43 -1.01 8.25 -6.27
C ARG A 43 -1.00 6.90 -6.97
N LEU A 44 -1.28 5.80 -6.26
CA LEU A 44 -1.42 4.48 -6.88
C LEU A 44 -2.47 4.45 -7.99
N LYS A 45 -3.58 5.17 -7.81
CA LYS A 45 -4.62 5.28 -8.83
C LYS A 45 -4.17 6.11 -10.04
N ILE A 46 -3.52 7.24 -9.82
CA ILE A 46 -3.10 8.15 -10.91
C ILE A 46 -1.91 7.55 -11.69
N ASP A 47 -0.92 7.02 -10.99
CA ASP A 47 0.36 6.63 -11.58
C ASP A 47 0.32 5.20 -12.13
N LEU A 48 -0.49 4.31 -11.53
CA LEU A 48 -0.48 2.88 -11.82
C LEU A 48 -1.87 2.31 -12.14
N GLU A 49 -2.93 3.12 -12.10
CA GLU A 49 -4.33 2.70 -12.24
C GLU A 49 -4.79 1.64 -11.22
N ILE A 50 -4.14 1.62 -10.03
CA ILE A 50 -4.43 0.66 -8.97
C ILE A 50 -5.34 1.28 -7.92
N ASP A 51 -6.49 0.66 -7.68
CA ASP A 51 -7.36 1.01 -6.56
C ASP A 51 -6.89 0.34 -5.26
N GLY A 52 -6.67 1.14 -4.22
CA GLY A 52 -6.30 0.69 -2.89
C GLY A 52 -7.49 0.72 -1.91
N ILE A 53 -7.59 -0.30 -1.05
CA ILE A 53 -8.53 -0.32 0.08
C ILE A 53 -7.77 0.12 1.33
N LEU A 54 -8.26 1.15 2.03
CA LEU A 54 -7.69 1.56 3.30
C LEU A 54 -7.99 0.51 4.37
N VAL A 55 -6.95 0.10 5.08
CA VAL A 55 -7.03 -0.83 6.21
C VAL A 55 -6.47 -0.16 7.45
N GLU A 56 -7.14 -0.34 8.59
CA GLU A 56 -6.66 0.16 9.88
C GLU A 56 -5.55 -0.76 10.42
N PRO A 57 -4.57 -0.22 11.17
CA PRO A 57 -3.58 -1.04 11.84
C PRO A 57 -4.26 -1.98 12.83
N ILE A 58 -3.81 -3.23 12.87
CA ILE A 58 -4.25 -4.18 13.88
C ILE A 58 -3.67 -3.70 15.21
N LYS A 59 -4.51 -3.42 16.21
CA LYS A 59 -4.03 -3.23 17.57
C LYS A 59 -3.52 -4.59 18.05
N GLU A 60 -2.22 -4.73 18.25
CA GLU A 60 -1.69 -5.86 19.03
C GLU A 60 -2.37 -5.80 20.41
N SER A 61 -3.02 -6.90 20.77
CA SER A 61 -3.74 -7.07 22.04
C SER A 61 -2.78 -7.51 23.14
#